data_AF-G9EKV6-F1
#
_entry.id   AF-G9EKV6-F1
#
_cell.length_a   1.000
_cell.length_b   1.000
_cell.length_c   1.000
_cell.angle_alpha   90.00
_cell.angle_beta   90.00
_cell.angle_gamma   90.00
#
_symmetry.space_group_name_H-M   'P 1'
#
loop_
_entity.id
_entity.type
_entity.pdbx_description
1 polymer ?
#
loop_
_entity_poly.entity_id
_entity_poly.type
_entity_poly.pdbx_seq_one_letter_code
_entity_poly.pdbx_strand_id
1 'polypeptide(L)'
;MPFMHIQGRVDVRTYKELCENNGYNPEEKKCIFIFPGNDSHHVLGTTLFSIKSGGGLAAASAAIGTAGYPTLSLPTTSMEQWSTNGRQQQIVQGAVADLYKALGAGYQLMLPVREHQDATYFDYPLQPAEMSLEPSFWGGIQAAANKPLANYYIKELNALSLFMSLSPAQRDKQLQADQTNPFYQAYVHGQNMAIDDPWLAPKMAAKKTSEQAEVRERNIAADEPLLAPKIATKKTSGYKESQTLGMTKTSKPDANAKPFIAPRTRAFYEKCYEKNRDVLTNARNLLNNYTENNSMLMRFFSGHWNRHHVAAVNKLVEQIDKKQITDIADLMKQLKEIKLVNPNGSLARRICFIEEKNPVKPNSDEPSTPSLTL
;
A
#
# COMPACT_ATOMS: atom_id res chain seq x y z
N MET A 1 22.95 -2.27 -2.02
CA MET A 1 21.89 -1.46 -1.41
C MET A 1 20.66 -2.34 -1.22
N PRO A 2 20.05 -2.38 -0.03
CA PRO A 2 18.82 -3.14 0.18
C PRO A 2 17.65 -2.55 -0.63
N PHE A 3 16.52 -3.26 -0.67
CA PHE A 3 15.27 -2.71 -1.17
C PHE A 3 14.89 -1.42 -0.45
N MET A 4 14.27 -0.47 -1.17
CA MET A 4 13.54 0.61 -0.53
C MET A 4 12.16 0.10 -0.13
N HIS A 5 11.91 -0.05 1.16
CA HIS A 5 10.64 -0.53 1.67
C HIS A 5 9.61 0.61 1.74
N ILE A 6 8.45 0.42 1.11
CA ILE A 6 7.31 1.33 1.23
C ILE A 6 6.16 0.67 2.01
N GLN A 7 5.65 1.37 3.03
CA GLN A 7 4.55 0.90 3.86
C GLN A 7 3.35 1.85 3.79
N GLY A 8 2.16 1.31 4.01
CA GLY A 8 0.93 2.10 4.08
C GLY A 8 0.38 2.49 2.71
N ARG A 9 -0.11 3.72 2.59
CA ARG A 9 -0.69 4.22 1.33
C ARG A 9 0.41 4.44 0.30
N VAL A 10 0.23 3.86 -0.88
CA VAL A 10 1.14 4.03 -2.02
C VAL A 10 0.45 4.87 -3.10
N ASP A 11 1.03 6.02 -3.40
CA ASP A 11 0.71 6.86 -4.56
C ASP A 11 1.96 7.56 -5.11
N VAL A 12 1.80 8.38 -6.16
CA VAL A 12 2.92 9.08 -6.81
C VAL A 12 3.68 9.96 -5.81
N ARG A 13 2.99 10.58 -4.86
CA ARG A 13 3.64 11.46 -3.87
C ARG A 13 4.48 10.64 -2.90
N THR A 14 3.91 9.61 -2.29
CA THR A 14 4.66 8.77 -1.33
C THR A 14 5.83 8.04 -2.00
N TYR A 15 5.68 7.69 -3.29
CA TYR A 15 6.76 7.16 -4.10
C TYR A 15 7.93 8.16 -4.21
N LYS A 16 7.65 9.42 -4.58
CA LYS A 16 8.69 10.46 -4.70
C LYS A 16 9.35 10.77 -3.36
N GLU A 17 8.56 10.95 -2.31
CA GLU A 17 9.05 11.18 -0.95
C GLU A 17 10.00 10.06 -0.51
N LEU A 18 9.69 8.80 -0.82
CA LEU A 18 10.58 7.69 -0.50
C LEU A 18 11.87 7.70 -1.31
N CYS A 19 11.82 8.08 -2.60
CA CYS A 19 13.03 8.25 -3.41
C CYS A 19 13.96 9.30 -2.79
N GLU A 20 13.42 10.48 -2.48
CA GLU A 20 14.16 11.61 -1.89
C GLU A 20 14.76 11.25 -0.53
N ASN A 21 13.99 10.58 0.34
CA ASN A 21 14.45 10.11 1.64
C ASN A 21 15.58 9.08 1.57
N ASN A 22 15.75 8.41 0.42
CA ASN A 22 16.85 7.48 0.18
C ASN A 22 17.98 8.09 -0.68
N GLY A 23 17.97 9.41 -0.89
CA GLY A 23 19.01 10.13 -1.62
C GLY A 23 18.90 10.03 -3.15
N TYR A 24 17.75 9.64 -3.68
CA TYR A 24 17.49 9.58 -5.11
C TYR A 24 16.68 10.77 -5.58
N ASN A 25 17.07 11.36 -6.70
CA ASN A 25 16.25 12.34 -7.40
C ASN A 25 15.12 11.60 -8.16
N PRO A 26 13.84 11.78 -7.81
CA PRO A 26 12.74 11.09 -8.48
C PRO A 26 12.69 11.39 -9.99
N GLU A 27 13.15 12.57 -10.42
CA GLU A 27 13.13 12.98 -11.83
C GLU A 27 14.16 12.24 -12.71
N GLU A 28 15.16 11.59 -12.10
CA GLU A 28 16.07 10.67 -12.81
C GLU A 28 15.42 9.32 -13.12
N LYS A 29 14.25 9.04 -12.51
CA LYS A 29 13.44 7.83 -12.77
C LYS A 29 14.21 6.52 -12.56
N LYS A 30 15.19 6.52 -11.65
CA LYS A 30 16.02 5.36 -11.32
C LYS A 30 15.44 4.44 -10.26
N CYS A 31 14.32 4.79 -9.64
CA CYS A 31 13.62 3.93 -8.68
C CYS A 31 12.48 3.19 -9.39
N ILE A 32 12.31 1.89 -9.13
CA ILE A 32 11.23 1.07 -9.72
C ILE A 32 10.27 0.67 -8.63
N PHE A 33 8.98 0.96 -8.84
CA PHE A 33 7.93 0.44 -7.96
C PHE A 33 7.54 -1.00 -8.36
N ILE A 34 7.76 -1.94 -7.45
CA ILE A 34 7.36 -3.35 -7.61
C ILE A 34 5.92 -3.53 -7.10
N PHE A 35 5.09 -4.28 -7.81
CA PHE A 35 3.70 -4.51 -7.39
C PHE A 35 3.18 -5.91 -7.80
N PRO A 36 2.14 -6.44 -7.14
CA PRO A 36 1.48 -7.68 -7.58
C PRO A 36 0.69 -7.47 -8.87
N GLY A 37 0.94 -8.30 -9.87
CA GLY A 37 0.31 -8.22 -11.19
C GLY A 37 -0.39 -9.51 -11.64
N ASN A 38 -0.65 -9.58 -12.94
CA ASN A 38 -1.17 -10.76 -13.64
C ASN A 38 -0.33 -11.04 -14.90
N ASP A 39 -0.64 -12.11 -15.62
CA ASP A 39 0.07 -12.50 -16.84
C ASP A 39 0.04 -11.44 -17.96
N SER A 40 -1.05 -10.65 -18.06
CA SER A 40 -1.17 -9.59 -19.07
C SER A 40 -0.12 -8.48 -18.91
N HIS A 41 0.51 -8.36 -17.74
CA HIS A 41 1.62 -7.43 -17.49
C HIS A 41 2.98 -7.95 -17.98
N HIS A 42 3.04 -9.17 -18.51
CA HIS A 42 4.28 -9.84 -18.95
C HIS A 42 4.22 -10.24 -20.43
N VAL A 43 3.40 -9.56 -21.23
CA VAL A 43 3.33 -9.79 -22.67
C VAL A 43 4.56 -9.21 -23.38
N LEU A 44 4.89 -9.75 -24.55
CA LEU A 44 5.99 -9.27 -25.39
C LEU A 44 5.84 -7.77 -25.67
N GLY A 45 6.93 -7.03 -25.54
CA GLY A 45 6.95 -5.57 -25.72
C GLY A 45 6.59 -4.77 -24.47
N THR A 46 6.33 -5.43 -23.33
CA THR A 46 6.25 -4.74 -22.05
C THR A 46 7.63 -4.24 -21.61
N THR A 47 7.67 -3.00 -21.17
CA THR A 47 8.87 -2.28 -20.73
C THR A 47 8.73 -1.81 -19.28
N LEU A 48 9.80 -1.25 -18.71
CA LEU A 48 9.76 -0.60 -17.39
C LEU A 48 8.70 0.52 -17.32
N PHE A 49 8.45 1.20 -18.44
CA PHE A 49 7.56 2.36 -18.53
C PHE A 49 6.19 2.03 -19.12
N SER A 50 5.90 0.74 -19.35
CA SER A 50 4.57 0.32 -19.77
C SER A 50 3.58 0.50 -18.62
N ILE A 51 2.49 1.24 -18.88
CA ILE A 51 1.41 1.47 -17.92
C ILE A 51 0.62 0.17 -17.75
N LYS A 52 0.55 -0.31 -16.52
CA LYS A 52 -0.11 -1.56 -16.16
C LYS A 52 -1.40 -1.22 -15.42
N SER A 53 -2.53 -1.80 -15.85
CA SER A 53 -3.83 -1.58 -15.23
C SER A 53 -4.17 -2.69 -14.25
N GLY A 54 -5.04 -2.38 -13.29
CA GLY A 54 -5.58 -3.37 -12.38
C GLY A 54 -6.04 -2.74 -11.07
N GLY A 55 -6.25 -3.59 -10.08
CA GLY A 55 -6.65 -3.16 -8.76
C GLY A 55 -5.49 -2.99 -7.77
N GLY A 56 -5.67 -2.09 -6.81
CA GLY A 56 -4.94 -2.08 -5.55
C GLY A 56 -3.58 -1.50 -5.76
N LEU A 57 -2.54 -2.26 -5.46
CA LEU A 57 -1.18 -1.88 -5.82
C LEU A 57 -0.97 -1.81 -7.35
N ALA A 58 -1.75 -2.54 -8.16
CA ALA A 58 -1.73 -2.35 -9.61
C ALA A 58 -2.36 -1.02 -10.03
N ALA A 59 -3.36 -0.51 -9.29
CA ALA A 59 -3.89 0.84 -9.53
C ALA A 59 -2.88 1.93 -9.13
N ALA A 60 -2.17 1.74 -8.00
CA ALA A 60 -1.08 2.62 -7.61
C ALA A 60 0.06 2.61 -8.65
N SER A 61 0.44 1.43 -9.13
CA SER A 61 1.40 1.24 -10.22
C SER A 61 0.94 1.93 -11.51
N ALA A 62 -0.34 1.84 -11.88
CA ALA A 62 -0.89 2.57 -13.02
C ALA A 62 -0.70 4.08 -12.89
N ALA A 63 -0.98 4.65 -11.71
CA ALA A 63 -0.81 6.08 -11.45
C ALA A 63 0.68 6.50 -11.51
N ILE A 64 1.57 5.70 -10.91
CA ILE A 64 3.03 5.90 -10.94
C ILE A 64 3.57 5.81 -12.38
N GLY A 65 3.15 4.79 -13.13
CA GLY A 65 3.50 4.62 -14.54
C GLY A 65 2.97 5.73 -15.44
N THR A 66 1.74 6.20 -15.21
CA THR A 66 1.15 7.33 -15.95
C THR A 66 1.90 8.63 -15.69
N ALA A 67 2.43 8.81 -14.47
CA ALA A 67 3.33 9.92 -14.14
C ALA A 67 4.75 9.76 -14.75
N GLY A 68 4.99 8.67 -15.50
CA GLY A 68 6.22 8.43 -16.24
C GLY A 68 7.34 7.81 -15.43
N TYR A 69 7.04 7.20 -14.28
CA TYR A 69 8.00 6.45 -13.46
C TYR A 69 7.93 4.95 -13.76
N PRO A 70 9.05 4.21 -13.64
CA PRO A 70 9.08 2.81 -14.02
C PRO A 70 8.42 1.92 -12.97
N THR A 71 7.78 0.86 -13.45
CA THR A 71 7.07 -0.12 -12.60
C THR A 71 7.29 -1.53 -13.11
N LEU A 72 7.44 -2.49 -12.19
CA LEU A 72 7.55 -3.92 -12.50
C LEU A 72 6.52 -4.72 -11.71
N SER A 73 5.82 -5.62 -12.38
CA SER A 73 4.91 -6.55 -11.75
C SER A 73 5.63 -7.83 -11.34
N LEU A 74 5.24 -8.40 -10.20
CA LEU A 74 5.41 -9.82 -9.92
C LEU A 74 4.03 -10.49 -10.02
N PRO A 75 3.84 -11.43 -10.96
CA PRO A 75 2.51 -11.96 -11.26
C PRO A 75 2.01 -12.83 -10.11
N THR A 76 0.86 -12.47 -9.54
CA THR A 76 0.21 -13.24 -8.47
C THR A 76 -1.15 -13.76 -8.89
N THR A 77 -1.90 -13.01 -9.71
CA THR A 77 -3.25 -13.40 -10.14
C THR A 77 -3.20 -14.39 -11.30
N SER A 78 -4.05 -15.41 -11.27
CA SER A 78 -4.12 -16.47 -12.29
C SER A 78 -2.82 -17.29 -12.41
N MET A 79 -2.13 -17.48 -11.28
CA MET A 79 -0.85 -18.20 -11.17
C MET A 79 -0.96 -19.47 -10.31
N GLU A 80 -2.16 -20.00 -10.11
CA GLU A 80 -2.43 -21.14 -9.22
C GLU A 80 -1.72 -22.42 -9.67
N GLN A 81 -1.39 -22.53 -10.96
CA GLN A 81 -0.73 -23.68 -11.56
C GLN A 81 0.75 -23.44 -11.82
N TRP A 82 1.37 -22.40 -11.24
CA TRP A 82 2.73 -22.01 -11.60
C TRP A 82 3.76 -23.12 -11.36
N SER A 83 3.52 -24.05 -10.43
CA SER A 83 4.46 -25.15 -10.17
C SER A 83 4.39 -26.27 -11.21
N THR A 84 3.32 -26.35 -11.99
CA THR A 84 3.07 -27.46 -12.94
C THR A 84 2.84 -27.00 -14.39
N ASN A 85 2.55 -25.72 -14.60
CA ASN A 85 2.31 -25.14 -15.91
C ASN A 85 3.56 -24.38 -16.41
N GLY A 86 4.22 -24.90 -17.45
CA GLY A 86 5.46 -24.33 -17.98
C GLY A 86 5.36 -22.87 -18.43
N ARG A 87 4.21 -22.42 -18.96
CA ARG A 87 3.99 -21.01 -19.32
C ARG A 87 3.94 -20.12 -18.09
N GLN A 88 3.23 -20.53 -17.03
CA GLN A 88 3.20 -19.77 -15.77
C GLN A 88 4.59 -19.75 -15.10
N GLN A 89 5.35 -20.85 -15.15
CA GLN A 89 6.75 -20.88 -14.70
C GLN A 89 7.60 -19.84 -15.43
N GLN A 90 7.52 -19.80 -16.77
CA GLN A 90 8.25 -18.84 -17.58
C GLN A 90 7.88 -17.39 -17.24
N ILE A 91 6.59 -17.11 -17.04
CA ILE A 91 6.11 -15.77 -16.65
C ILE A 91 6.64 -15.38 -15.27
N VAL A 92 6.52 -16.27 -14.28
CA VAL A 92 6.99 -16.03 -12.90
C VAL A 92 8.50 -15.84 -12.85
N GLN A 93 9.28 -16.70 -13.50
CA GLN A 93 10.74 -16.62 -13.56
C GLN A 93 11.20 -15.39 -14.36
N GLY A 94 10.54 -15.09 -15.48
CA GLY A 94 10.81 -13.89 -16.27
C GLY A 94 10.60 -12.61 -15.47
N ALA A 95 9.55 -12.55 -14.64
CA ALA A 95 9.29 -11.40 -13.77
C ALA A 95 10.38 -11.20 -12.71
N VAL A 96 10.93 -12.29 -12.13
CA VAL A 96 12.09 -12.21 -11.22
C VAL A 96 13.35 -11.79 -11.98
N ALA A 97 13.59 -12.35 -13.16
CA ALA A 97 14.71 -11.98 -14.02
C ALA A 97 14.68 -10.49 -14.40
N ASP A 98 13.49 -9.91 -14.63
CA ASP A 98 13.32 -8.48 -14.89
C ASP A 98 13.78 -7.60 -13.71
N LEU A 99 13.64 -8.07 -12.46
CA LEU A 99 14.18 -7.35 -11.29
C LEU A 99 15.71 -7.33 -11.31
N TYR A 100 16.35 -8.46 -11.61
CA TYR A 100 17.80 -8.55 -11.73
C TYR A 100 18.33 -7.73 -12.91
N LYS A 101 17.65 -7.78 -14.06
CA LYS A 101 17.97 -6.97 -15.24
C LYS A 101 17.88 -5.47 -14.95
N ALA A 102 16.81 -5.03 -14.27
CA ALA A 102 16.68 -3.65 -13.82
C ALA A 102 17.82 -3.22 -12.88
N LEU A 103 18.17 -4.08 -11.91
CA LEU A 103 19.30 -3.82 -11.01
C LEU A 103 20.62 -3.69 -11.79
N GLY A 104 20.85 -4.57 -12.77
CA GLY A 104 22.01 -4.51 -13.67
C GLY A 104 22.08 -3.20 -14.46
N ALA A 105 20.93 -2.70 -14.91
CA ALA A 105 20.79 -1.41 -15.59
C ALA A 105 20.88 -0.18 -14.64
N GLY A 106 21.23 -0.40 -13.37
CA GLY A 106 21.47 0.66 -12.38
C GLY A 106 20.21 1.24 -11.76
N TYR A 107 19.08 0.52 -11.78
CA TYR A 107 17.87 0.95 -11.08
C TYR A 107 17.85 0.46 -9.62
N GLN A 108 17.22 1.25 -8.76
CA GLN A 108 16.91 0.90 -7.38
C GLN A 108 15.50 0.31 -7.28
N LEU A 109 15.35 -0.75 -6.49
CA LEU A 109 14.10 -1.47 -6.34
C LEU A 109 13.33 -0.98 -5.10
N MET A 110 12.05 -0.67 -5.29
CA MET A 110 11.11 -0.29 -4.23
C MET A 110 10.07 -1.39 -4.03
N LEU A 111 10.00 -1.95 -2.83
CA LEU A 111 9.15 -3.08 -2.50
C LEU A 111 8.07 -2.63 -1.49
N PRO A 112 6.77 -2.74 -1.84
CA PRO A 112 5.70 -2.53 -0.88
C PRO A 112 5.66 -3.66 0.12
N VAL A 113 5.77 -3.33 1.40
CA VAL A 113 5.86 -4.30 2.50
C VAL A 113 4.82 -3.99 3.58
N ARG A 114 4.53 -5.01 4.39
CA ARG A 114 3.73 -4.92 5.62
C ARG A 114 4.37 -5.77 6.70
N GLU A 115 3.93 -5.61 7.94
CA GLU A 115 4.32 -6.51 9.03
C GLU A 115 3.88 -7.94 8.70
N HIS A 116 4.77 -8.89 8.91
CA HIS A 116 4.51 -10.31 8.79
C HIS A 116 3.63 -10.76 9.94
N GLN A 117 2.33 -10.84 9.66
CA GLN A 117 1.32 -11.28 10.62
C GLN A 117 0.46 -12.43 10.05
N ASP A 118 0.64 -12.75 8.76
CA ASP A 118 -0.23 -13.65 8.02
C ASP A 118 0.51 -14.89 7.51
N ALA A 119 0.47 -15.96 8.30
CA ALA A 119 1.01 -17.26 7.93
C ALA A 119 0.25 -17.98 6.80
N THR A 120 -0.87 -17.38 6.32
CA THR A 120 -1.68 -17.95 5.23
C THR A 120 -0.92 -17.95 3.91
N TYR A 121 -0.15 -16.89 3.63
CA TYR A 121 0.58 -16.74 2.37
C TYR A 121 2.06 -17.07 2.52
N PHE A 122 2.68 -16.74 3.63
CA PHE A 122 4.13 -16.87 3.80
C PHE A 122 4.47 -17.72 5.02
N ASP A 123 5.41 -18.63 4.88
CA ASP A 123 5.94 -19.39 6.02
C ASP A 123 6.96 -18.61 6.84
N TYR A 124 7.58 -17.58 6.24
CA TYR A 124 8.66 -16.81 6.84
C TYR A 124 8.71 -15.37 6.28
N PRO A 125 9.19 -14.41 7.07
CA PRO A 125 9.37 -13.03 6.62
C PRO A 125 10.54 -12.89 5.63
N LEU A 126 10.59 -11.72 4.98
CA LEU A 126 11.78 -11.23 4.29
C LEU A 126 12.97 -11.17 5.25
N GLN A 127 14.16 -11.42 4.72
CA GLN A 127 15.42 -11.39 5.44
C GLN A 127 16.15 -10.05 5.24
N PRO A 128 16.86 -9.54 6.28
CA PRO A 128 17.01 -10.14 7.61
C PRO A 128 15.72 -10.06 8.43
N ALA A 129 15.43 -11.13 9.19
CA ALA A 129 14.17 -11.31 9.94
C ALA A 129 13.88 -10.23 10.99
N GLU A 130 14.85 -9.39 11.34
CA GLU A 130 14.77 -8.36 12.38
C GLU A 130 13.58 -7.40 12.20
N MET A 131 13.18 -7.14 10.96
CA MET A 131 12.05 -6.24 10.68
C MET A 131 10.70 -6.96 10.60
N SER A 132 10.68 -8.31 10.58
CA SER A 132 9.47 -9.14 10.41
C SER A 132 8.55 -8.59 9.31
N LEU A 133 9.07 -8.39 8.11
CA LEU A 133 8.33 -7.83 6.97
C LEU A 133 7.98 -8.88 5.93
N GLU A 134 6.88 -8.66 5.21
CA GLU A 134 6.51 -9.44 4.02
C GLU A 134 6.05 -8.52 2.88
N PRO A 135 6.17 -8.94 1.61
CA PRO A 135 5.62 -8.20 0.47
C PRO A 135 4.10 -8.05 0.60
N SER A 136 3.58 -6.85 0.33
CA SER A 136 2.14 -6.56 0.33
C SER A 136 1.44 -7.03 -0.94
N PHE A 137 1.76 -8.22 -1.43
CA PHE A 137 1.30 -8.72 -2.72
C PHE A 137 -0.03 -9.49 -2.66
N TRP A 138 -0.37 -10.04 -1.49
CA TRP A 138 -1.57 -10.86 -1.29
C TRP A 138 -2.52 -10.21 -0.29
N GLY A 139 -3.81 -10.20 -0.61
CA GLY A 139 -4.80 -9.43 0.17
C GLY A 139 -6.27 -9.63 -0.19
N GLY A 140 -6.64 -10.74 -0.86
CA GLY A 140 -8.05 -11.16 -0.94
C GLY A 140 -8.72 -11.14 -2.32
N ILE A 141 -7.98 -10.99 -3.42
CA ILE A 141 -8.54 -11.19 -4.77
C ILE A 141 -8.54 -12.68 -5.17
N GLN A 142 -7.56 -13.45 -4.68
CA GLN A 142 -7.50 -14.89 -4.95
C GLN A 142 -8.53 -15.64 -4.11
N ALA A 143 -9.17 -16.65 -4.71
CA ALA A 143 -10.11 -17.52 -4.02
C ALA A 143 -9.43 -18.38 -2.93
N ALA A 144 -8.15 -18.71 -3.12
CA ALA A 144 -7.31 -19.42 -2.17
C ALA A 144 -5.89 -18.88 -2.20
N ALA A 145 -5.18 -18.98 -1.07
CA ALA A 145 -3.81 -18.54 -0.98
C ALA A 145 -2.87 -19.42 -1.82
N ASN A 146 -2.11 -18.80 -2.72
CA ASN A 146 -1.07 -19.48 -3.47
C ASN A 146 0.26 -19.48 -2.69
N LYS A 147 0.27 -20.22 -1.58
CA LYS A 147 1.42 -20.33 -0.67
C LYS A 147 2.72 -20.81 -1.35
N PRO A 148 2.70 -21.79 -2.28
CA PRO A 148 3.91 -22.17 -3.00
C PRO A 148 4.55 -21.01 -3.78
N LEU A 149 3.74 -20.20 -4.46
CA LEU A 149 4.24 -19.04 -5.22
C LEU A 149 4.77 -17.94 -4.28
N ALA A 150 4.05 -17.68 -3.20
CA ALA A 150 4.46 -16.69 -2.21
C ALA A 150 5.80 -17.05 -1.56
N ASN A 151 6.00 -18.32 -1.17
CA ASN A 151 7.28 -18.81 -0.66
C ASN A 151 8.40 -18.74 -1.70
N TYR A 152 8.10 -19.05 -2.97
CA TYR A 152 9.05 -18.87 -4.06
C TYR A 152 9.50 -17.40 -4.16
N TYR A 153 8.56 -16.45 -4.15
CA TYR A 153 8.91 -15.03 -4.19
C TYR A 153 9.70 -14.56 -2.97
N ILE A 154 9.40 -15.00 -1.75
CA ILE A 154 10.23 -14.64 -0.58
C ILE A 154 11.65 -15.16 -0.77
N LYS A 155 11.81 -16.42 -1.18
CA LYS A 155 13.14 -17.00 -1.44
C LYS A 155 13.93 -16.16 -2.44
N GLU A 156 13.34 -15.85 -3.60
CA GLU A 156 14.04 -15.12 -4.65
C GLU A 156 14.27 -13.64 -4.28
N LEU A 157 13.33 -12.98 -3.58
CA LEU A 157 13.54 -11.61 -3.07
C LEU A 157 14.64 -11.56 -2.01
N ASN A 158 14.75 -12.57 -1.14
CA ASN A 158 15.85 -12.67 -0.18
C ASN A 158 17.20 -12.89 -0.87
N ALA A 159 17.25 -13.76 -1.88
CA ALA A 159 18.45 -14.00 -2.68
C ALA A 159 18.90 -12.72 -3.41
N LEU A 160 17.94 -11.99 -4.00
CA LEU A 160 18.19 -10.69 -4.64
C LEU A 160 18.68 -9.64 -3.63
N SER A 161 18.05 -9.53 -2.46
CA SER A 161 18.47 -8.61 -1.39
C SER A 161 19.92 -8.88 -0.96
N LEU A 162 20.27 -10.16 -0.74
CA LEU A 162 21.64 -10.57 -0.43
C LEU A 162 22.59 -10.19 -1.56
N PHE A 163 22.26 -10.50 -2.81
CA PHE A 163 23.06 -10.14 -3.98
C PHE A 163 23.28 -8.62 -4.08
N MET A 164 22.24 -7.81 -3.82
CA MET A 164 22.33 -6.35 -3.81
C MET A 164 23.22 -5.82 -2.67
N SER A 165 23.36 -6.56 -1.57
CA SER A 165 24.22 -6.16 -0.44
C SER A 165 25.72 -6.39 -0.71
N LEU A 166 26.06 -7.20 -1.70
CA LEU A 166 27.45 -7.51 -2.05
C LEU A 166 28.15 -6.31 -2.70
N SER A 167 29.44 -6.16 -2.40
CA SER A 167 30.32 -5.24 -3.13
C SER A 167 30.43 -5.64 -4.61
N PRO A 168 30.79 -4.72 -5.53
CA PRO A 168 30.94 -5.04 -6.96
C PRO A 168 31.83 -6.26 -7.21
N ALA A 169 33.02 -6.32 -6.59
CA ALA A 169 33.93 -7.45 -6.74
C ALA A 169 33.35 -8.80 -6.23
N GLN A 170 32.55 -8.76 -5.15
CA GLN A 170 31.85 -9.96 -4.66
C GLN A 170 30.74 -10.40 -5.61
N ARG A 171 30.00 -9.46 -6.21
CA ARG A 171 29.01 -9.78 -7.25
C ARG A 171 29.69 -10.42 -8.44
N ASP A 172 30.78 -9.85 -8.95
CA ASP A 172 31.52 -10.41 -10.08
C ASP A 172 31.99 -11.84 -9.81
N LYS A 173 32.53 -12.09 -8.61
CA LYS A 173 32.89 -13.45 -8.17
C LYS A 173 31.70 -14.40 -8.16
N GLN A 174 30.54 -13.95 -7.67
CA GLN A 174 29.33 -14.77 -7.62
C GLN A 174 28.77 -15.05 -9.02
N LEU A 175 28.77 -14.06 -9.93
CA LEU A 175 28.38 -14.22 -11.33
C LEU A 175 29.28 -15.23 -12.06
N GLN A 176 30.60 -15.19 -11.78
CA GLN A 176 31.55 -16.15 -12.35
C GLN A 176 31.37 -17.57 -11.78
N ALA A 177 31.01 -17.69 -10.50
CA ALA A 177 30.83 -18.97 -9.83
C ALA A 177 29.58 -19.73 -10.27
N ASP A 178 28.55 -19.04 -10.74
CA ASP A 178 27.25 -19.62 -11.09
C ASP A 178 26.71 -19.06 -12.42
N GLN A 179 27.41 -19.36 -13.51
CA GLN A 179 27.07 -18.87 -14.85
C GLN A 179 25.77 -19.47 -15.40
N THR A 180 25.25 -20.54 -14.80
CA THR A 180 24.02 -21.21 -15.23
C THR A 180 22.77 -20.60 -14.60
N ASN A 181 22.92 -19.71 -13.61
CA ASN A 181 21.80 -19.03 -12.99
C ASN A 181 21.17 -17.99 -13.94
N PRO A 182 19.89 -18.18 -14.34
CA PRO A 182 19.25 -17.29 -15.30
C PRO A 182 19.08 -15.85 -14.79
N PHE A 183 19.03 -15.65 -13.46
CA PHE A 183 18.89 -14.31 -12.88
C PHE A 183 20.20 -13.53 -12.92
N TYR A 184 21.34 -14.21 -12.77
CA TYR A 184 22.66 -13.61 -12.94
C TYR A 184 22.91 -13.24 -14.40
N GLN A 185 22.49 -14.09 -15.34
CA GLN A 185 22.51 -13.75 -16.76
C GLN A 185 21.64 -12.52 -17.05
N ALA A 186 20.45 -12.42 -16.44
CA ALA A 186 19.58 -11.26 -16.59
C ALA A 186 20.21 -9.98 -16.02
N TYR A 187 20.90 -10.06 -14.87
CA TYR A 187 21.66 -8.95 -14.32
C TYR A 187 22.79 -8.49 -15.25
N VAL A 188 23.60 -9.43 -15.76
CA VAL A 188 24.68 -9.12 -16.73
C VAL A 188 24.10 -8.51 -18.01
N HIS A 189 22.97 -9.02 -18.49
CA HIS A 189 22.25 -8.41 -19.60
C HIS A 189 21.91 -6.95 -19.27
N GLY A 190 21.32 -6.68 -18.11
CA GLY A 190 21.05 -5.34 -17.60
C GLY A 190 22.25 -4.40 -17.63
N GLN A 191 23.43 -4.88 -17.20
CA GLN A 191 24.67 -4.08 -17.21
C GLN A 191 25.12 -3.70 -18.62
N ASN A 192 24.79 -4.52 -19.62
CA ASN A 192 25.18 -4.32 -21.01
C ASN A 192 24.11 -3.61 -21.84
N MET A 193 22.96 -3.25 -21.25
CA MET A 193 21.91 -2.54 -21.97
C MET A 193 22.36 -1.13 -22.32
N ALA A 194 22.10 -0.72 -23.56
CA ALA A 194 22.31 0.64 -23.99
C ALA A 194 21.35 1.60 -23.25
N ILE A 195 21.75 2.85 -23.06
CA ILE A 195 20.91 3.85 -22.37
C ILE A 195 19.59 4.13 -23.11
N ASP A 196 19.56 3.90 -24.42
CA ASP A 196 18.42 4.06 -25.31
C ASP A 196 17.68 2.74 -25.58
N ASP A 197 17.99 1.67 -24.85
CA ASP A 197 17.29 0.39 -24.99
C ASP A 197 15.78 0.59 -24.79
N PRO A 198 14.92 0.09 -25.70
CA PRO A 198 13.47 0.28 -25.62
C PRO A 198 12.82 -0.17 -24.31
N TRP A 199 13.42 -1.14 -23.60
CA TRP A 199 12.95 -1.63 -22.32
C TRP A 199 13.24 -0.62 -21.18
N LEU A 200 14.30 0.18 -21.31
CA LEU A 200 14.74 1.22 -20.38
C LEU A 200 14.24 2.62 -20.73
N ALA A 201 13.82 2.85 -21.97
CA ALA A 201 13.34 4.15 -22.40
C ALA A 201 11.86 4.31 -22.02
N PRO A 202 11.46 5.43 -21.39
CA PRO A 202 10.07 5.84 -21.45
C PRO A 202 9.74 6.01 -22.93
N LYS A 203 8.66 5.37 -23.42
CA LYS A 203 8.14 5.69 -24.75
C LYS A 203 7.96 7.19 -24.75
N MET A 204 8.81 7.91 -25.48
CA MET A 204 8.62 9.33 -25.70
C MET A 204 7.18 9.41 -26.15
N ALA A 205 6.32 10.00 -25.32
CA ALA A 205 4.92 10.16 -25.67
C ALA A 205 4.98 10.79 -27.04
N ALA A 206 4.65 10.03 -28.08
CA ALA A 206 4.76 10.49 -29.45
C ALA A 206 3.98 11.78 -29.39
N LYS A 207 4.70 12.92 -29.46
CA LYS A 207 4.08 14.24 -29.39
C LYS A 207 3.03 14.09 -30.47
N LYS A 208 1.76 14.01 -30.07
CA LYS A 208 0.66 14.08 -31.03
C LYS A 208 0.91 15.43 -31.65
N THR A 209 1.59 15.44 -32.79
CA THR A 209 1.88 16.64 -33.54
C THR A 209 0.51 17.23 -33.75
N SER A 210 0.30 18.41 -33.18
CA SER A 210 -0.99 19.09 -33.17
C SER A 210 -1.56 19.27 -34.57
N GLU A 211 -0.77 19.06 -35.63
CA GLU A 211 -1.21 18.91 -37.02
C GLU A 211 -2.30 17.85 -37.23
N GLN A 212 -2.26 16.69 -36.58
CA GLN A 212 -3.32 15.69 -36.74
C GLN A 212 -4.58 16.00 -35.91
N ALA A 213 -4.47 16.86 -34.90
CA ALA A 213 -5.64 17.42 -34.21
C ALA A 213 -6.25 18.58 -35.01
N GLU A 214 -5.44 19.43 -35.63
CA GLU A 214 -5.90 20.52 -36.51
C GLU A 214 -6.60 20.02 -37.78
N VAL A 215 -6.15 18.92 -38.39
CA VAL A 215 -6.86 18.33 -39.54
C VAL A 215 -8.22 17.72 -39.13
N ARG A 216 -8.38 17.34 -37.85
CA ARG A 216 -9.66 16.86 -37.31
C ARG A 216 -10.58 18.00 -36.89
N GLU A 217 -10.06 19.11 -36.38
CA GLU A 217 -10.84 20.32 -36.07
C GLU A 217 -11.25 21.10 -37.33
N ARG A 218 -10.43 21.12 -38.40
CA ARG A 218 -10.83 21.71 -39.70
C ARG A 218 -11.98 20.98 -40.39
N ASN A 219 -12.22 19.70 -40.05
CA ASN A 219 -13.36 18.93 -40.55
C ASN A 219 -14.60 18.98 -39.64
N ILE A 220 -14.54 19.69 -38.50
CA ILE A 220 -15.66 19.83 -37.55
C ILE A 220 -16.10 21.30 -37.41
N ALA A 221 -15.31 22.27 -37.89
CA ALA A 221 -15.67 23.69 -37.96
C ALA A 221 -16.58 24.01 -39.15
N ALA A 222 -17.78 23.43 -39.18
CA ALA A 222 -18.91 23.87 -39.97
C ALA A 222 -20.19 23.67 -39.16
N ASP A 223 -20.26 24.29 -37.98
CA ASP A 223 -21.49 24.70 -37.30
C ASP A 223 -21.15 25.67 -36.15
N GLU A 224 -21.93 26.75 -36.06
CA GLU A 224 -21.72 27.92 -35.20
C GLU A 224 -21.96 27.68 -33.68
N PRO A 225 -21.55 28.62 -32.80
CA PRO A 225 -21.23 28.34 -31.40
C PRO A 225 -22.35 28.62 -30.40
N LEU A 226 -22.38 27.87 -29.29
CA LEU A 226 -23.10 28.22 -28.07
C LEU A 226 -22.14 28.40 -26.88
N LEU A 227 -22.09 29.65 -26.42
CA LEU A 227 -21.69 30.21 -25.13
C LEU A 227 -21.17 29.26 -24.03
N ALA A 228 -19.93 29.47 -23.61
CA ALA A 228 -19.34 28.92 -22.39
C ALA A 228 -19.55 29.86 -21.18
N PRO A 229 -19.77 29.33 -19.95
CA PRO A 229 -19.58 30.10 -18.73
C PRO A 229 -18.18 29.86 -18.12
N LYS A 230 -17.56 30.97 -17.72
CA LYS A 230 -16.26 31.05 -17.04
C LYS A 230 -16.36 30.49 -15.62
N ILE A 231 -15.51 29.52 -15.26
CA ILE A 231 -15.30 29.11 -13.86
C ILE A 231 -13.93 29.60 -13.40
N ALA A 232 -13.96 30.45 -12.37
CA ALA A 232 -12.80 31.05 -11.74
C ALA A 232 -12.04 30.05 -10.86
N THR A 233 -10.73 29.97 -11.03
CA THR A 233 -9.82 29.21 -10.17
C THR A 233 -9.37 30.08 -8.98
N LYS A 234 -9.65 29.65 -7.75
CA LYS A 234 -9.14 30.27 -6.52
C LYS A 234 -7.79 29.68 -6.14
N LYS A 235 -6.82 30.56 -5.90
CA LYS A 235 -5.52 30.29 -5.27
C LYS A 235 -5.68 30.07 -3.76
N THR A 236 -5.01 29.05 -3.22
CA THR A 236 -4.69 28.90 -1.79
C THR A 236 -3.18 28.63 -1.73
N SER A 237 -2.35 29.62 -1.40
CA SER A 237 -1.95 30.11 -0.07
C SER A 237 -1.26 29.05 0.78
N GLY A 238 0.00 29.36 1.13
CA GLY A 238 1.02 28.44 1.62
C GLY A 238 0.93 28.13 3.11
N TYR A 239 1.49 26.97 3.46
CA TYR A 239 1.56 26.46 4.81
C TYR A 239 3.02 26.51 5.29
N LYS A 240 3.24 27.18 6.43
CA LYS A 240 4.55 27.28 7.10
C LYS A 240 4.87 25.99 7.85
N GLU A 241 6.14 25.63 7.74
CA GLU A 241 6.86 24.53 8.38
C GLU A 241 6.93 24.72 9.90
N SER A 242 6.62 23.66 10.66
CA SER A 242 6.79 23.64 12.12
C SER A 242 7.78 22.53 12.50
N GLN A 243 8.87 22.94 13.13
CA GLN A 243 9.96 22.12 13.66
C GLN A 243 9.44 21.06 14.64
N THR A 244 9.86 19.80 14.48
CA THR A 244 9.69 18.75 15.49
C THR A 244 11.01 18.42 16.17
N LEU A 245 11.01 18.65 17.49
CA LEU A 245 12.00 18.24 18.49
C LEU A 245 12.30 16.72 18.44
N GLY A 246 13.53 16.37 18.79
CA GLY A 246 14.07 15.01 18.80
C GLY A 246 13.35 14.06 19.76
N MET A 247 13.16 12.82 19.30
CA MET A 247 12.63 11.72 20.09
C MET A 247 13.78 10.84 20.62
N THR A 248 13.91 10.79 21.94
CA THR A 248 14.71 9.79 22.66
C THR A 248 13.97 8.46 22.74
N LYS A 249 14.75 7.38 22.81
CA LYS A 249 14.36 5.96 22.73
C LYS A 249 13.25 5.59 23.73
N THR A 250 12.17 5.00 23.23
CA THR A 250 11.01 4.55 24.03
C THR A 250 11.20 3.15 24.62
N SER A 251 10.90 3.06 25.93
CA SER A 251 10.59 1.84 26.66
C SER A 251 9.36 1.12 26.07
N LYS A 252 9.21 -0.18 26.37
CA LYS A 252 8.04 -0.97 25.97
C LYS A 252 6.75 -0.28 26.46
N PRO A 253 5.73 -0.11 25.61
CA PRO A 253 4.48 0.52 26.00
C PRO A 253 3.70 -0.36 26.99
N ASP A 254 3.15 0.27 28.02
CA ASP A 254 2.16 -0.32 28.92
C ASP A 254 0.94 -0.80 28.12
N ALA A 255 0.58 -2.08 28.26
CA ALA A 255 -0.55 -2.70 27.57
C ALA A 255 -1.90 -2.05 27.93
N ASN A 256 -1.95 -1.28 29.02
CA ASN A 256 -3.15 -0.57 29.49
C ASN A 256 -3.17 0.92 29.11
N ALA A 257 -2.13 1.43 28.43
CA ALA A 257 -2.11 2.83 28.01
C ALA A 257 -3.14 3.07 26.90
N LYS A 258 -3.95 4.13 27.03
CA LYS A 258 -4.89 4.55 25.98
C LYS A 258 -4.13 4.83 24.68
N PRO A 259 -4.64 4.37 23.52
CA PRO A 259 -3.92 4.52 22.26
C PRO A 259 -3.82 6.01 21.89
N PHE A 260 -2.62 6.44 21.52
CA PHE A 260 -2.40 7.83 21.10
C PHE A 260 -3.16 8.14 19.80
N ILE A 261 -3.94 9.22 19.81
CA ILE A 261 -4.66 9.72 18.63
C ILE A 261 -3.99 11.03 18.18
N ALA A 262 -3.21 10.96 17.10
CA ALA A 262 -2.55 12.13 16.52
C ALA A 262 -3.55 13.27 16.21
N PRO A 263 -3.17 14.55 16.36
CA PRO A 263 -4.08 15.69 16.19
C PRO A 263 -4.87 15.70 14.87
N ARG A 264 -4.19 15.37 13.75
CA ARG A 264 -4.83 15.28 12.43
C ARG A 264 -5.89 14.18 12.37
N THR A 265 -5.61 13.02 12.97
CA THR A 265 -6.54 11.90 13.06
C THR A 265 -7.74 12.25 13.94
N ARG A 266 -7.50 12.96 15.06
CA ARG A 266 -8.55 13.46 15.95
C ARG A 266 -9.47 14.43 15.21
N ALA A 267 -8.92 15.41 14.50
CA ALA A 267 -9.69 16.35 13.69
C ALA A 267 -10.54 15.65 12.61
N PHE A 268 -9.99 14.59 11.99
CA PHE A 268 -10.75 13.76 11.05
C PHE A 268 -11.91 13.03 11.75
N TYR A 269 -11.68 12.42 12.92
CA TYR A 269 -12.75 11.76 13.68
C TYR A 269 -13.83 12.75 14.12
N GLU A 270 -13.45 13.96 14.54
CA GLU A 270 -14.39 15.02 14.89
C GLU A 270 -15.26 15.44 13.70
N LYS A 271 -14.71 15.46 12.49
CA LYS A 271 -15.49 15.72 11.28
C LYS A 271 -16.52 14.61 11.01
N CYS A 272 -16.20 13.35 11.31
CA CYS A 272 -17.14 12.23 11.19
C CYS A 272 -18.16 12.17 12.35
N TYR A 273 -17.85 12.81 13.47
CA TYR A 273 -18.64 12.84 14.70
C TYR A 273 -19.39 14.17 14.80
N GLU A 274 -20.43 14.33 13.97
CA GLU A 274 -21.18 15.59 13.80
C GLU A 274 -21.95 15.97 15.07
N LYS A 275 -21.70 17.16 15.64
CA LYS A 275 -22.27 17.59 16.94
C LYS A 275 -23.80 17.64 17.01
N ASN A 276 -24.50 17.71 15.88
CA ASN A 276 -25.97 17.89 15.84
C ASN A 276 -26.73 16.58 15.59
N ARG A 277 -26.07 15.43 15.62
CA ARG A 277 -26.70 14.11 15.52
C ARG A 277 -26.68 13.40 16.86
N ASP A 278 -27.55 12.40 17.00
CA ASP A 278 -27.49 11.52 18.14
C ASP A 278 -26.13 10.81 18.21
N VAL A 279 -25.71 10.55 19.46
CA VAL A 279 -24.41 9.97 19.79
C VAL A 279 -24.19 8.62 19.10
N LEU A 280 -25.22 7.77 19.04
CA LEU A 280 -25.13 6.45 18.46
C LEU A 280 -24.94 6.54 16.93
N THR A 281 -25.64 7.43 16.25
CA THR A 281 -25.44 7.72 14.81
C THR A 281 -24.04 8.22 14.52
N ASN A 282 -23.47 9.07 15.38
CA ASN A 282 -22.09 9.53 15.21
C ASN A 282 -21.06 8.41 15.36
N ALA A 283 -21.21 7.57 16.38
CA ALA A 283 -20.39 6.38 16.55
C ALA A 283 -20.55 5.42 15.36
N ARG A 284 -21.78 5.18 14.92
CA ARG A 284 -22.12 4.38 13.73
C ARG A 284 -21.43 4.92 12.48
N ASN A 285 -21.43 6.23 12.24
CA ASN A 285 -20.76 6.82 11.08
C ASN A 285 -19.24 6.68 11.14
N LEU A 286 -18.63 6.84 12.30
CA LEU A 286 -17.20 6.67 12.49
C LEU A 286 -16.75 5.21 12.28
N LEU A 287 -17.55 4.25 12.76
CA LEU A 287 -17.35 2.81 12.55
C LEU A 287 -17.61 2.41 11.10
N ASN A 288 -18.66 2.93 10.48
CA ASN A 288 -18.96 2.71 9.07
C ASN A 288 -17.91 3.34 8.14
N ASN A 289 -17.23 4.41 8.57
CA ASN A 289 -16.03 4.90 7.91
C ASN A 289 -14.84 3.94 8.08
N TYR A 290 -14.69 3.33 9.26
CA TYR A 290 -13.69 2.27 9.46
C TYR A 290 -13.96 1.06 8.54
N THR A 291 -15.22 0.78 8.24
CA THR A 291 -15.60 -0.29 7.33
C THR A 291 -15.92 0.21 5.92
N GLU A 292 -15.73 1.49 5.61
CA GLU A 292 -15.96 2.09 4.29
C GLU A 292 -17.23 1.59 3.55
N ASN A 293 -18.39 1.64 4.22
CA ASN A 293 -19.69 1.26 3.65
C ASN A 293 -19.78 -0.19 3.11
N ASN A 294 -19.00 -1.12 3.68
CA ASN A 294 -18.91 -2.48 3.15
C ASN A 294 -18.35 -2.59 1.72
N SER A 295 -17.82 -1.49 1.18
CA SER A 295 -17.27 -1.47 -0.17
C SER A 295 -15.84 -1.99 -0.13
N MET A 296 -15.67 -3.24 -0.57
CA MET A 296 -14.35 -3.87 -0.77
C MET A 296 -13.45 -3.00 -1.67
N LEU A 297 -14.05 -2.28 -2.63
CA LEU A 297 -13.37 -1.41 -3.59
C LEU A 297 -12.83 -0.11 -2.96
N MET A 298 -13.55 0.52 -2.01
CA MET A 298 -13.06 1.74 -1.36
C MET A 298 -11.95 1.42 -0.34
N ARG A 299 -12.10 0.32 0.42
CA ARG A 299 -11.11 -0.14 1.44
C ARG A 299 -9.72 -0.39 0.84
N PHE A 300 -9.75 -0.80 -0.41
CA PHE A 300 -8.63 -1.03 -1.28
C PHE A 300 -7.91 0.28 -1.70
N PHE A 301 -8.65 1.38 -1.93
CA PHE A 301 -8.06 2.68 -2.26
C PHE A 301 -7.50 3.42 -1.05
N SER A 302 -7.93 3.08 0.17
CA SER A 302 -7.39 3.67 1.41
C SER A 302 -6.16 2.93 1.98
N GLY A 303 -5.76 1.80 1.37
CA GLY A 303 -4.56 1.05 1.76
C GLY A 303 -4.72 0.16 3.00
N HIS A 304 -5.94 -0.18 3.42
CA HIS A 304 -6.21 -0.93 4.65
C HIS A 304 -6.56 -2.40 4.41
N TRP A 305 -5.64 -3.11 3.76
CA TRP A 305 -5.83 -4.46 3.22
C TRP A 305 -5.94 -5.59 4.24
N ASN A 306 -5.58 -5.36 5.51
CA ASN A 306 -5.65 -6.38 6.55
C ASN A 306 -6.28 -5.83 7.84
N ARG A 307 -7.58 -5.52 7.81
CA ARG A 307 -8.34 -5.18 9.01
C ARG A 307 -9.16 -6.39 9.46
N HIS A 308 -8.56 -7.24 10.29
CA HIS A 308 -9.18 -8.44 10.86
C HIS A 308 -10.55 -8.21 11.52
N HIS A 309 -10.83 -7.00 11.99
CA HIS A 309 -12.05 -6.66 12.73
C HIS A 309 -13.19 -6.12 11.87
N VAL A 310 -13.01 -6.01 10.55
CA VAL A 310 -14.01 -5.37 9.69
C VAL A 310 -15.33 -6.12 9.65
N ALA A 311 -15.30 -7.46 9.63
CA ALA A 311 -16.52 -8.25 9.68
C ALA A 311 -17.30 -8.04 10.99
N ALA A 312 -16.60 -8.05 12.12
CA ALA A 312 -17.19 -7.78 13.43
C ALA A 312 -17.77 -6.36 13.53
N VAL A 313 -17.01 -5.34 13.12
CA VAL A 313 -17.47 -3.94 13.16
C VAL A 313 -18.62 -3.69 12.20
N ASN A 314 -18.63 -4.31 11.02
CA ASN A 314 -19.76 -4.26 10.09
C ASN A 314 -21.03 -4.83 10.72
N LYS A 315 -20.92 -5.97 11.40
CA LYS A 315 -22.06 -6.57 12.11
C LYS A 315 -22.63 -5.61 13.14
N LEU A 316 -21.79 -4.89 13.88
CA LEU A 316 -22.23 -3.86 14.83
C LEU A 316 -22.95 -2.71 14.11
N VAL A 317 -22.40 -2.22 13.00
CA VAL A 317 -23.04 -1.17 12.18
C VAL A 317 -24.43 -1.63 11.69
N GLU A 318 -24.54 -2.87 11.19
CA GLU A 318 -25.82 -3.44 10.77
C GLU A 318 -26.80 -3.59 11.93
N GLN A 319 -26.34 -3.96 13.12
CA GLN A 319 -27.19 -4.06 14.31
C GLN A 319 -27.72 -2.69 14.74
N ILE A 320 -26.93 -1.62 14.62
CA ILE A 320 -27.41 -0.24 14.83
C ILE A 320 -28.49 0.10 13.78
N ASP A 321 -28.22 -0.17 12.50
CA ASP A 321 -29.15 0.13 11.40
C ASP A 321 -30.48 -0.65 11.54
N LYS A 322 -30.43 -1.88 12.06
CA LYS A 322 -31.59 -2.73 12.38
C LYS A 322 -32.26 -2.39 13.72
N LYS A 323 -31.81 -1.32 14.41
CA LYS A 323 -32.29 -0.89 15.74
C LYS A 323 -32.18 -1.99 16.82
N GLN A 324 -31.20 -2.88 16.68
CA GLN A 324 -30.89 -3.91 17.67
C GLN A 324 -29.94 -3.37 18.75
N ILE A 325 -29.00 -2.50 18.37
CA ILE A 325 -28.24 -1.66 19.28
C ILE A 325 -28.93 -0.30 19.29
N THR A 326 -29.46 0.12 20.44
CA THR A 326 -30.29 1.35 20.55
C THR A 326 -29.63 2.45 21.36
N ASP A 327 -28.54 2.16 22.07
CA ASP A 327 -27.78 3.14 22.83
C ASP A 327 -26.26 2.93 22.72
N ILE A 328 -25.51 3.94 23.17
CA ILE A 328 -24.05 3.95 23.11
C ILE A 328 -23.40 2.98 24.11
N ALA A 329 -24.07 2.66 25.22
CA ALA A 329 -23.52 1.78 26.24
C ALA A 329 -23.47 0.33 25.72
N ASP A 330 -24.53 -0.13 25.05
CA ASP A 330 -24.57 -1.44 24.39
C ASP A 330 -23.53 -1.52 23.25
N LEU A 331 -23.42 -0.47 22.42
CA LEU A 331 -22.36 -0.42 21.40
C LEU A 331 -20.96 -0.55 22.00
N MET A 332 -20.67 0.20 23.06
CA MET A 332 -19.35 0.18 23.71
C MET A 332 -19.05 -1.15 24.38
N LYS A 333 -20.06 -1.82 24.95
CA LYS A 333 -19.92 -3.17 25.49
C LYS A 333 -19.47 -4.14 24.39
N GLN A 334 -20.16 -4.17 23.26
CA GLN A 334 -19.85 -5.08 22.16
C GLN A 334 -18.52 -4.74 21.46
N LEU A 335 -18.16 -3.45 21.34
CA LEU A 335 -16.85 -3.04 20.81
C LEU A 335 -15.69 -3.51 21.69
N LYS A 336 -15.86 -3.52 23.02
CA LYS A 336 -14.84 -3.98 23.98
C LYS A 336 -14.66 -5.50 23.98
N GLU A 337 -15.66 -6.26 23.51
CA GLU A 337 -15.56 -7.71 23.33
C GLU A 337 -14.72 -8.11 22.10
N ILE A 338 -14.49 -7.18 21.15
CA ILE A 338 -13.62 -7.42 20.00
C ILE A 338 -12.16 -7.52 20.46
N LYS A 339 -11.57 -8.71 20.37
CA LYS A 339 -10.15 -8.95 20.66
C LYS A 339 -9.25 -8.17 19.70
N LEU A 340 -8.70 -7.05 20.13
CA LEU A 340 -7.83 -6.22 19.31
C LEU A 340 -6.46 -6.87 19.11
N VAL A 341 -6.13 -7.21 17.85
CA VAL A 341 -4.79 -7.67 17.47
C VAL A 341 -3.72 -6.59 17.69
N ASN A 342 -4.05 -5.32 17.45
CA ASN A 342 -3.15 -4.19 17.70
C ASN A 342 -3.84 -3.20 18.66
N PRO A 343 -3.37 -3.07 19.92
CA PRO A 343 -3.96 -2.18 20.91
C PRO A 343 -3.82 -0.70 20.54
N ASN A 344 -2.89 -0.36 19.64
CA ASN A 344 -2.71 0.98 19.10
C ASN A 344 -3.32 1.13 17.69
N GLY A 345 -4.05 0.13 17.20
CA GLY A 345 -4.58 0.08 15.85
C GLY A 345 -5.67 1.12 15.56
N SER A 346 -6.05 1.20 14.27
CA SER A 346 -7.05 2.16 13.77
C SER A 346 -8.44 1.99 14.42
N LEU A 347 -8.83 0.75 14.77
CA LEU A 347 -10.06 0.47 15.51
C LEU A 347 -9.93 0.90 16.98
N ALA A 348 -8.83 0.53 17.65
CA ALA A 348 -8.56 0.90 19.03
C ALA A 348 -8.64 2.42 19.25
N ARG A 349 -8.03 3.19 18.34
CA ARG A 349 -8.10 4.66 18.37
C ARG A 349 -9.53 5.20 18.18
N ARG A 350 -10.38 4.54 17.39
CA ARG A 350 -11.79 4.95 17.25
C ARG A 350 -12.60 4.59 18.49
N ILE A 351 -12.39 3.41 19.07
CA ILE A 351 -13.02 3.01 20.34
C ILE A 351 -12.65 4.02 21.43
N CYS A 352 -11.36 4.35 21.58
CA CYS A 352 -10.88 5.36 22.52
C CYS A 352 -11.51 6.73 22.26
N PHE A 353 -11.63 7.16 21.00
CA PHE A 353 -12.28 8.42 20.66
C PHE A 353 -13.78 8.45 21.00
N ILE A 354 -14.50 7.36 20.73
CA ILE A 354 -15.93 7.24 21.08
C ILE A 354 -16.10 7.27 22.60
N GLU A 355 -15.25 6.58 23.34
CA GLU A 355 -15.25 6.58 24.81
C GLU A 355 -14.97 7.98 25.38
N GLU A 356 -14.00 8.72 24.83
CA GLU A 356 -13.71 10.11 25.23
C GLU A 356 -14.89 11.06 25.01
N LYS A 357 -15.66 10.87 23.94
CA LYS A 357 -16.83 11.72 23.64
C LYS A 357 -18.07 11.35 24.46
N ASN A 358 -18.10 10.14 25.03
CA ASN A 358 -19.25 9.61 25.76
C ASN A 358 -18.81 8.97 27.08
N PRO A 359 -18.29 9.76 28.04
CA PRO A 359 -17.92 9.23 29.33
C PRO A 359 -19.17 8.67 30.02
N VAL A 360 -19.22 7.34 30.17
CA VAL A 360 -20.23 6.70 31.00
C VAL A 360 -19.96 7.16 32.43
N LYS A 361 -20.90 7.90 33.03
CA LYS A 361 -20.80 8.23 34.46
C LYS A 361 -20.79 6.91 35.23
N PRO A 362 -19.82 6.66 36.13
CA PRO A 362 -19.89 5.47 36.97
C PRO A 362 -21.22 5.50 37.72
N ASN A 363 -21.96 4.39 37.67
CA ASN A 363 -23.19 4.23 38.44
C ASN A 363 -22.85 4.46 39.91
N SER A 364 -23.55 5.38 40.56
CA SER A 364 -23.42 5.70 41.99
C SER A 364 -23.90 4.58 42.93
N ASP A 365 -24.11 3.37 42.40
CA ASP A 365 -24.67 2.22 43.13
C ASP A 365 -23.61 1.16 43.46
N GLU A 366 -22.31 1.47 43.30
CA GLU A 366 -21.28 0.63 43.92
C GLU A 366 -21.37 0.76 45.45
N PRO A 367 -21.64 -0.33 46.18
CA PRO A 367 -21.72 -0.28 47.64
C PRO A 367 -20.36 0.12 48.20
N SER A 368 -20.33 1.24 48.91
CA SER A 368 -19.15 1.73 49.61
C SER A 368 -18.58 0.63 50.51
N THR A 369 -17.38 0.17 50.16
CA THR A 369 -16.57 -0.75 50.96
C THR A 369 -16.39 -0.15 52.36
N PRO A 370 -16.71 -0.86 53.45
CA PRO A 370 -16.52 -0.32 54.79
C PRO A 370 -15.03 -0.12 55.06
N SER A 371 -14.64 1.11 55.38
CA SER A 371 -13.30 1.42 55.86
C SER A 371 -13.05 0.68 57.18
N LEU A 372 -12.15 -0.30 57.15
CA LEU A 372 -11.51 -0.85 58.33
C LEU A 372 -10.59 0.22 58.93
N THR A 373 -11.06 0.89 59.98
CA THR A 373 -10.19 1.59 60.93
C THR A 373 -9.43 0.56 61.76
N LEU A 374 -8.10 0.63 61.68
CA LEU A 374 -7.16 0.04 62.63
C LEU A 374 -6.94 1.00 63.80
#